data_AF-A0AAN8NBW9-F1
#
_entry.id   AF-A0AAN8NBW9-F1
#
_cell.length_a   1.000
_cell.length_b   1.000
_cell.length_c   1.000
_cell.angle_alpha   90.00
_cell.angle_beta   90.00
_cell.angle_gamma   90.00
#
_symmetry.space_group_name_H-M   'P 1'
#
loop_
_entity.id
_entity.type
_entity.pdbx_description
1 polymer ?
#
loop_
_entity_poly.entity_id
_entity_poly.type
_entity_poly.pdbx_seq_one_letter_code
_entity_poly.pdbx_strand_id
1 'polypeptide(L)'
;MTANMTSSPLSSPSQIFNMDYQDALALLVTIRDMAIVQFHRIPGSAILTRYIKMSYQHDPARSVIELCLVIFAIQYLLAPKYSTQKKNFVKLRPDEIDELIEDWTPEPLVASLTEFEQEQIDKTPVIAGPTGPKVKLTNGRTVTNLASTNFFNLANQPALAESAINTLRTYGVGPCGPPGFYGTQDVHMDCERDIAEFIGSEACIVYAQAFSTISAVIPAFAKRGDIIVVDEKVNFATQKALQLSRSTIRWYKHNDMDDLEKVLKKVEREFRGRELTRRFIVTEALFEDGGDVADLGSIVKLKFQYKYRLILDETNSFGLVGETGRGLTEYYNLPATDVDMIVGTLATTFVGGGGFCCGSKEIVHHQRISGLAYVFSAALPAMLATTVSEVLRMLRENPENFITPLRENIKTFHAALAKTDTLTITSSLVSPIISIQLNGKREMSDDEQDRLAQDVVDECLANGVLVTRVKRIALPAGMSKGPKWFGWNPAMVVKVYVSTGFSKKDCEKAGSVIRSAVTKVVGRRR
;
A
#
# COMPACT_ATOMS: atom_id res chain seq x y z
N MET A 1 13.96 -68.22 -45.24
CA MET A 1 13.79 -68.86 -46.57
C MET A 1 13.59 -67.76 -47.59
N THR A 2 14.43 -67.81 -48.61
CA THR A 2 14.58 -66.87 -49.73
C THR A 2 13.32 -66.71 -50.59
N ALA A 3 12.97 -65.46 -50.93
CA ALA A 3 12.47 -65.12 -52.26
C ALA A 3 12.82 -63.65 -52.55
N ASN A 4 13.37 -63.47 -53.74
CA ASN A 4 14.07 -62.30 -54.24
C ASN A 4 13.21 -61.64 -55.33
N MET A 5 13.51 -60.38 -55.66
CA MET A 5 13.14 -59.65 -56.89
C MET A 5 11.67 -59.17 -56.99
N THR A 6 11.30 -58.03 -57.55
CA THR A 6 11.95 -56.90 -58.26
C THR A 6 10.83 -55.91 -58.59
N SER A 7 11.10 -54.61 -58.49
CA SER A 7 10.63 -53.51 -59.37
C SER A 7 10.43 -52.22 -58.56
N SER A 8 11.38 -51.28 -58.67
CA SER A 8 11.13 -49.89 -58.33
C SER A 8 10.36 -49.25 -59.47
N PRO A 9 9.23 -48.57 -59.22
CA PRO A 9 8.67 -47.72 -60.24
C PRO A 9 9.32 -46.33 -60.15
N LEU A 10 9.96 -45.97 -61.26
CA LEU A 10 10.03 -44.63 -61.83
C LEU A 10 11.18 -43.71 -61.38
N SER A 11 12.31 -43.96 -62.03
CA SER A 11 13.33 -42.98 -62.40
C SER A 11 12.88 -42.17 -63.63
N SER A 12 12.31 -40.99 -63.43
CA SER A 12 12.49 -39.75 -64.24
C SER A 12 11.21 -38.87 -64.25
N PRO A 13 11.31 -37.52 -64.20
CA PRO A 13 10.15 -36.62 -64.16
C PRO A 13 9.34 -36.52 -65.46
N SER A 14 9.72 -37.27 -66.51
CA SER A 14 9.22 -37.06 -67.88
C SER A 14 7.98 -37.89 -68.25
N GLN A 15 7.54 -38.84 -67.42
CA GLN A 15 6.36 -39.69 -67.69
C GLN A 15 5.06 -39.22 -67.02
N ILE A 16 5.08 -38.18 -66.18
CA ILE A 16 3.90 -37.69 -65.45
C ILE A 16 2.93 -36.92 -66.38
N PHE A 17 3.39 -36.45 -67.54
CA PHE A 17 2.61 -35.59 -68.43
C PHE A 17 1.72 -36.30 -69.46
N ASN A 18 1.70 -37.64 -69.52
CA ASN A 18 0.86 -38.43 -70.45
C ASN A 18 0.20 -39.63 -69.74
N MET A 19 -0.50 -39.39 -68.62
CA MET A 19 -1.17 -40.44 -67.86
C MET A 19 -2.67 -40.47 -68.22
N ASP A 20 -3.18 -41.64 -68.64
CA ASP A 20 -4.61 -41.82 -68.93
C ASP A 20 -5.43 -41.80 -67.62
N TYR A 21 -6.71 -41.43 -67.70
CA TYR A 21 -7.56 -41.22 -66.53
C TYR A 21 -7.69 -42.48 -65.66
N GLN A 22 -7.71 -43.66 -66.31
CA GLN A 22 -7.73 -44.96 -65.64
C GLN A 22 -6.44 -45.23 -64.86
N ASP A 23 -5.29 -44.91 -65.44
CA ASP A 23 -3.98 -45.07 -64.80
C ASP A 23 -3.79 -44.09 -63.64
N ALA A 24 -4.33 -42.87 -63.76
CA ALA A 24 -4.36 -41.90 -62.67
C ALA A 24 -5.20 -42.38 -61.48
N LEU A 25 -6.36 -42.99 -61.73
CA LEU A 25 -7.18 -43.57 -60.68
C LEU A 25 -6.52 -44.78 -60.03
N ALA A 26 -5.90 -45.67 -60.81
CA ALA A 26 -5.17 -46.82 -60.28
C ALA A 26 -3.98 -46.38 -59.40
N LEU A 27 -3.24 -45.35 -59.83
CA LEU A 27 -2.17 -44.75 -59.03
C LEU A 27 -2.70 -44.16 -57.71
N LEU A 28 -3.82 -43.43 -57.75
CA LEU A 28 -4.43 -42.86 -56.55
C LEU A 28 -4.90 -43.93 -55.55
N VAL A 29 -5.48 -45.03 -56.03
CA VAL A 29 -5.86 -46.17 -55.17
C VAL A 29 -4.62 -46.81 -54.54
N THR A 30 -3.56 -47.00 -55.33
CA THR A 30 -2.30 -47.57 -54.84
C THR A 30 -1.65 -46.67 -53.78
N ILE A 31 -1.63 -45.35 -54.01
CA ILE A 31 -1.15 -44.35 -53.05
C ILE A 31 -2.00 -44.36 -51.78
N ARG A 32 -3.34 -44.43 -51.91
CA ARG A 32 -4.27 -44.51 -50.77
C ARG A 32 -3.98 -45.74 -49.91
N ASP A 33 -3.85 -46.90 -50.52
CA ASP A 33 -3.67 -48.15 -49.79
C ASP A 33 -2.28 -48.21 -49.14
N MET A 34 -1.24 -47.70 -49.81
CA MET A 34 0.07 -47.49 -49.20
C MET A 34 0.02 -46.53 -48.01
N ALA A 35 -0.70 -45.41 -48.12
CA ALA A 35 -0.84 -44.43 -47.04
C ALA A 35 -1.58 -45.02 -45.83
N ILE A 36 -2.62 -45.82 -46.04
CA ILE A 36 -3.36 -46.53 -44.98
C ILE A 36 -2.43 -47.51 -44.24
N VAL A 37 -1.65 -48.30 -44.98
CA VAL A 37 -0.70 -49.26 -44.40
C VAL A 37 0.38 -48.54 -43.57
N GLN A 38 0.92 -47.41 -44.06
CA GLN A 38 1.90 -46.63 -43.32
C GLN A 38 1.28 -45.96 -42.08
N PHE A 39 0.05 -45.44 -42.19
CA PHE A 39 -0.66 -44.84 -41.07
C PHE A 39 -0.91 -45.85 -39.94
N HIS A 40 -1.28 -47.08 -40.27
CA HIS A 40 -1.48 -48.15 -39.28
C HIS A 40 -0.18 -48.63 -38.60
N ARG A 41 1.00 -48.33 -39.15
CA ARG A 41 2.29 -48.59 -38.49
C ARG A 41 2.61 -47.57 -37.39
N ILE A 42 1.93 -46.43 -37.34
CA ILE A 42 2.14 -45.41 -36.30
C ILE A 42 1.51 -45.91 -34.99
N PRO A 43 2.26 -45.96 -33.88
CA PRO A 43 1.73 -46.35 -32.57
C PRO A 43 0.53 -45.47 -32.18
N GLY A 44 -0.60 -46.08 -31.81
CA GLY A 44 -1.83 -45.36 -31.44
C GLY A 44 -2.78 -45.03 -32.60
N SER A 45 -2.39 -45.30 -33.86
CA SER A 45 -3.23 -45.08 -35.05
C SER A 45 -4.59 -45.78 -34.97
N ALA A 46 -4.65 -47.02 -34.47
CA ALA A 46 -5.87 -47.80 -34.33
C ALA A 46 -6.91 -47.16 -33.38
N ILE A 47 -6.46 -46.47 -32.33
CA ILE A 47 -7.32 -45.73 -31.40
C ILE A 47 -7.92 -44.53 -32.11
N LEU A 48 -7.09 -43.80 -32.87
CA LEU A 48 -7.52 -42.64 -33.66
C LEU A 48 -8.50 -43.03 -34.78
N THR A 49 -8.27 -44.15 -35.47
CA THR A 49 -9.20 -44.65 -36.51
C THR A 49 -10.55 -45.02 -35.91
N ARG A 50 -10.55 -45.68 -34.74
CA ARG A 50 -11.77 -46.04 -34.01
C ARG A 50 -12.53 -44.79 -33.53
N TYR A 51 -11.81 -43.81 -33.00
CA TYR A 51 -12.37 -42.54 -32.54
C TYR A 51 -13.06 -41.78 -33.70
N ILE A 52 -12.36 -41.59 -34.83
CA ILE A 52 -12.91 -40.92 -36.01
C ILE A 52 -14.15 -41.66 -36.53
N LYS A 53 -14.09 -42.99 -36.60
CA LYS A 53 -15.21 -43.82 -37.07
C LYS A 53 -16.44 -43.73 -36.16
N MET A 54 -16.24 -43.67 -34.84
CA MET A 54 -17.34 -43.52 -33.87
C MET A 54 -17.89 -42.08 -33.84
N SER A 55 -17.02 -41.06 -33.96
CA SER A 55 -17.42 -39.64 -33.96
C SER A 55 -18.26 -39.30 -35.21
N TYR A 56 -17.83 -39.76 -36.39
CA TYR A 56 -18.52 -39.50 -37.66
C TYR A 56 -19.92 -40.13 -37.75
N GLN A 57 -20.13 -41.28 -37.09
CA GLN A 57 -21.42 -42.00 -37.14
C GLN A 57 -22.51 -41.34 -36.29
N HIS A 58 -22.16 -40.58 -35.26
CA HIS A 58 -23.11 -40.03 -34.29
C HIS A 58 -23.30 -38.52 -34.40
N ASP A 59 -22.28 -37.76 -34.83
CA ASP A 59 -22.38 -36.31 -35.04
C ASP A 59 -21.34 -35.81 -36.07
N PRO A 60 -21.74 -35.66 -37.36
CA PRO A 60 -20.81 -35.21 -38.40
C PRO A 60 -20.37 -33.75 -38.22
N ALA A 61 -21.18 -32.90 -37.58
CA ALA A 61 -20.83 -31.49 -37.36
C ALA A 61 -19.69 -31.36 -36.33
N ARG A 62 -19.73 -32.17 -35.28
CA ARG A 62 -18.64 -32.26 -34.29
C ARG A 62 -17.33 -32.73 -34.91
N SER A 63 -17.37 -33.73 -35.78
CA SER A 63 -16.17 -34.25 -36.46
C SER A 63 -15.51 -33.20 -37.36
N VAL A 64 -16.32 -32.34 -38.01
CA VAL A 64 -15.83 -31.21 -38.80
C VAL A 64 -15.16 -30.16 -37.91
N ILE A 65 -15.75 -29.83 -36.76
CA ILE A 65 -15.16 -28.87 -35.80
C ILE A 65 -13.84 -29.41 -35.24
N GLU A 66 -13.78 -30.69 -34.85
CA GLU A 66 -12.56 -31.34 -34.36
C GLU A 66 -11.46 -31.34 -35.44
N LEU A 67 -11.80 -31.58 -36.70
CA LEU A 67 -10.87 -31.48 -37.81
C LEU A 67 -10.36 -30.03 -38.00
N CYS A 68 -11.26 -29.04 -37.95
CA CYS A 68 -10.88 -27.63 -38.00
C CYS A 68 -9.94 -27.24 -36.85
N LEU A 69 -10.19 -27.75 -35.64
CA LEU A 69 -9.33 -27.52 -34.47
C LEU A 69 -7.96 -28.18 -34.61
N VAL A 70 -7.89 -29.39 -35.18
CA VAL A 70 -6.60 -30.05 -35.45
C VAL A 70 -5.82 -29.30 -36.53
N ILE A 71 -6.48 -28.88 -37.61
CA ILE A 71 -5.85 -28.06 -38.65
C ILE A 71 -5.37 -26.73 -38.06
N PHE A 72 -6.18 -26.08 -37.23
CA PHE A 72 -5.79 -24.87 -36.52
C PHE A 72 -4.61 -25.10 -35.58
N ALA A 73 -4.59 -26.19 -34.81
CA ALA A 73 -3.48 -26.52 -33.93
C ALA A 73 -2.18 -26.79 -34.70
N ILE A 74 -2.25 -27.51 -35.83
CA ILE A 74 -1.11 -27.73 -36.71
C ILE A 74 -0.64 -26.41 -37.31
N GLN A 75 -1.55 -25.57 -37.82
CA GLN A 75 -1.21 -24.23 -38.32
C GLN A 75 -0.59 -23.36 -37.22
N TYR A 76 -1.09 -23.42 -36.00
CA TYR A 76 -0.56 -22.64 -34.87
C TYR A 76 0.82 -23.10 -34.44
N LEU A 77 1.06 -24.43 -34.40
CA LEU A 77 2.35 -25.01 -34.02
C LEU A 77 3.41 -24.83 -35.11
N LEU A 78 3.01 -24.86 -36.38
CA LEU A 78 3.89 -24.66 -37.54
C LEU A 78 3.99 -23.20 -37.97
N ALA A 79 3.09 -22.33 -37.50
CA ALA A 79 3.17 -20.90 -37.76
C ALA A 79 4.53 -20.41 -37.26
N PRO A 80 5.26 -19.64 -38.07
CA PRO A 80 6.48 -19.02 -37.61
C PRO A 80 6.12 -18.19 -36.37
N LYS A 81 6.76 -18.50 -35.23
CA LYS A 81 6.63 -17.69 -34.03
C LYS A 81 6.87 -16.25 -34.46
N TYR A 82 5.91 -15.36 -34.17
CA TYR A 82 6.12 -13.93 -34.37
C TYR A 82 7.48 -13.59 -33.76
N SER A 83 8.44 -13.20 -34.62
CA SER A 83 9.72 -12.72 -34.13
C SER A 83 9.41 -11.44 -33.37
N THR A 84 9.62 -11.45 -32.05
CA THR A 84 9.58 -10.25 -31.22
C THR A 84 10.77 -9.32 -31.52
N GLN A 85 11.73 -9.77 -32.34
CA GLN A 85 12.81 -8.93 -32.85
C GLN A 85 12.32 -8.12 -34.05
N LYS A 86 11.77 -6.93 -33.78
CA LYS A 86 11.64 -5.87 -34.79
C LYS A 86 13.00 -5.66 -35.47
N LYS A 87 13.01 -5.73 -36.81
CA LYS A 87 14.18 -5.68 -37.69
C LYS A 87 14.80 -4.27 -37.88
N ASN A 88 14.98 -3.50 -36.80
CA ASN A 88 15.64 -2.18 -36.88
C ASN A 88 16.77 -2.03 -35.84
N PHE A 89 17.54 -3.08 -35.57
CA PHE A 89 18.78 -2.94 -34.80
C PHE A 89 19.95 -2.92 -35.77
N VAL A 90 20.76 -1.86 -35.69
CA VAL A 90 22.06 -1.80 -36.35
C VAL A 90 22.89 -2.98 -35.83
N LYS A 91 23.33 -3.87 -36.73
CA LYS A 91 24.26 -4.95 -36.35
C LYS A 91 25.63 -4.33 -36.16
N LEU A 92 25.97 -4.06 -34.91
CA LEU A 92 27.29 -3.58 -34.53
C LEU A 92 28.34 -4.66 -34.81
N ARG A 93 29.50 -4.25 -35.30
CA ARG A 93 30.67 -5.12 -35.41
C ARG A 93 31.26 -5.38 -34.02
N PRO A 94 32.05 -6.46 -33.82
CA PRO A 94 32.66 -6.76 -32.53
C PRO A 94 33.50 -5.59 -31.96
N ASP A 95 34.24 -4.88 -32.82
CA ASP A 95 34.98 -3.66 -32.48
C ASP A 95 34.07 -2.54 -31.96
N GLU A 96 32.91 -2.33 -32.59
CA GLU A 96 31.95 -1.30 -32.16
C GLU A 96 31.27 -1.69 -30.84
N ILE A 97 31.12 -2.99 -30.57
CA ILE A 97 30.59 -3.47 -29.28
C ILE A 97 31.62 -3.22 -28.18
N ASP A 98 32.89 -3.55 -28.43
CA ASP A 98 33.97 -3.35 -27.46
C ASP A 98 34.17 -1.85 -27.17
N GLU A 99 34.13 -0.99 -28.20
CA GLU A 99 34.18 0.48 -28.05
C GLU A 99 32.99 1.01 -27.25
N LEU A 100 31.77 0.53 -27.52
CA LEU A 100 30.59 0.91 -26.74
C LEU A 100 30.64 0.41 -25.29
N ILE A 101 31.27 -0.73 -25.01
CA ILE A 101 31.45 -1.23 -23.64
C ILE A 101 32.51 -0.40 -22.91
N GLU A 102 33.60 -0.01 -23.58
CA GLU A 102 34.64 0.85 -23.02
C GLU A 102 34.12 2.26 -22.73
N ASP A 103 33.28 2.81 -23.62
CA ASP A 103 32.65 4.12 -23.47
C ASP A 103 31.42 4.11 -22.52
N TRP A 104 30.89 2.92 -22.20
CA TRP A 104 29.71 2.81 -21.36
C TRP A 104 30.03 3.08 -19.88
N THR A 105 29.60 4.24 -19.41
CA THR A 105 29.54 4.54 -17.98
C THR A 105 28.14 4.23 -17.45
N PRO A 106 27.96 3.28 -16.51
CA PRO A 106 26.66 3.05 -15.89
C PRO A 106 26.17 4.34 -15.23
N GLU A 107 24.92 4.71 -15.49
CA GLU A 107 24.27 5.75 -14.72
C GLU A 107 24.28 5.34 -13.23
N PRO A 108 24.70 6.24 -12.32
CA PRO A 108 24.70 5.92 -10.91
C PRO A 108 23.26 5.65 -10.44
N LEU A 109 23.09 4.67 -9.54
CA LEU A 109 21.77 4.31 -9.01
C LEU A 109 21.06 5.48 -8.31
N VAL A 110 21.84 6.46 -7.85
CA VAL A 110 21.37 7.66 -7.16
C VAL A 110 22.15 8.88 -7.65
N ALA A 111 21.48 10.03 -7.73
CA ALA A 111 22.15 11.30 -7.93
C ALA A 111 23.03 11.66 -6.72
N SER A 112 24.01 12.54 -6.92
CA SER A 112 24.77 13.13 -5.81
C SER A 112 23.83 13.91 -4.89
N LEU A 113 24.02 13.78 -3.58
CA LEU A 113 23.25 14.51 -2.58
C LEU A 113 23.43 16.02 -2.78
N THR A 114 22.31 16.75 -2.70
CA THR A 114 22.35 18.20 -2.56
C THR A 114 22.92 18.59 -1.20
N GLU A 115 23.46 19.81 -1.07
CA GLU A 115 23.97 20.31 0.22
C GLU A 115 22.91 20.22 1.33
N PHE A 116 21.64 20.48 0.99
CA PHE A 116 20.53 20.42 1.94
C PHE A 116 20.18 18.98 2.37
N GLU A 117 20.28 18.00 1.47
CA GLU A 117 20.07 16.59 1.82
C GLU A 117 21.21 16.06 2.70
N GLN A 118 22.45 16.42 2.37
CA GLN A 118 23.61 16.09 3.20
C GLN A 118 23.47 16.69 4.60
N GLU A 119 23.12 17.97 4.70
CA GLU A 119 22.87 18.64 5.98
C GLU A 119 21.74 17.97 6.78
N GLN A 120 20.66 17.53 6.13
CA GLN A 120 19.59 16.80 6.80
C GLN A 120 20.05 15.47 7.38
N ILE A 121 20.87 14.71 6.64
CA ILE A 121 21.42 13.43 7.09
C ILE A 121 22.32 13.69 8.31
N ASP A 122 23.24 14.65 8.20
CA ASP A 122 24.24 14.94 9.22
C ASP A 122 23.61 15.51 10.51
N LYS A 123 22.54 16.29 10.39
CA LYS A 123 21.83 16.90 11.53
C LYS A 123 20.74 16.03 12.13
N THR A 124 20.47 14.84 11.60
CA THR A 124 19.40 13.98 12.13
C THR A 124 19.71 13.59 13.58
N PRO A 125 18.87 13.98 14.56
CA PRO A 125 19.17 13.72 15.97
C PRO A 125 19.01 12.24 16.30
N VAL A 126 20.02 11.67 16.97
CA VAL A 126 19.99 10.29 17.47
C VAL A 126 19.71 10.31 18.98
N ILE A 127 18.67 9.58 19.40
CA ILE A 127 18.31 9.41 20.81
C ILE A 127 19.21 8.35 21.43
N ALA A 128 19.81 8.67 22.58
CA ALA A 128 20.62 7.75 23.38
C ALA A 128 19.79 7.23 24.57
N GLY A 129 19.37 5.96 24.50
CA GLY A 129 18.57 5.30 25.53
C GLY A 129 17.07 5.28 25.20
N PRO A 130 16.19 5.11 26.22
CA PRO A 130 14.75 5.02 26.00
C PRO A 130 14.17 6.33 25.46
N THR A 131 13.13 6.22 24.62
CA THR A 131 12.35 7.37 24.15
C THR A 131 11.32 7.80 25.22
N GLY A 132 10.95 9.07 25.28
CA GLY A 132 9.95 9.57 26.22
C GLY A 132 9.79 11.09 26.15
N PRO A 133 9.01 11.71 27.04
CA PRO A 133 8.78 13.16 27.07
C PRO A 133 10.06 14.00 27.18
N LYS A 134 11.08 13.48 27.86
CA LYS A 134 12.45 14.03 27.89
C LYS A 134 13.40 12.96 27.38
N VAL A 135 14.24 13.30 26.40
CA VAL A 135 15.21 12.36 25.81
C VAL A 135 16.61 12.94 25.86
N LYS A 136 17.59 12.06 26.04
CA LYS A 136 19.01 12.39 25.88
C LYS A 136 19.43 12.12 24.44
N LEU A 137 20.08 13.09 23.81
CA LEU A 137 20.66 12.93 22.48
C LEU A 137 22.10 12.41 22.61
N THR A 138 22.63 11.79 21.54
CA THR A 138 24.01 11.30 21.48
C THR A 138 25.06 12.41 21.69
N ASN A 139 24.72 13.66 21.37
CA ASN A 139 25.54 14.84 21.65
C ASN A 139 25.53 15.29 23.13
N GLY A 140 24.87 14.54 24.02
CA GLY A 140 24.83 14.80 25.46
C GLY A 140 23.72 15.75 25.93
N ARG A 141 22.99 16.41 25.03
CA ARG A 141 21.91 17.33 25.38
C ARG A 141 20.63 16.57 25.75
N THR A 142 19.94 17.03 26.79
CA THR A 142 18.59 16.57 27.14
C THR A 142 17.56 17.56 26.62
N VAL A 143 16.56 17.06 25.89
CA VAL A 143 15.55 17.89 25.20
C VAL A 143 14.13 17.38 25.49
N THR A 144 13.15 18.26 25.38
CA THR A 144 11.72 17.89 25.40
C THR A 144 11.35 17.30 24.04
N ASN A 145 10.87 16.05 23.99
CA ASN A 145 10.61 15.35 22.75
C ASN A 145 9.15 15.44 22.31
N LEU A 146 8.84 16.42 21.46
CA LEU A 146 7.55 16.59 20.80
C LEU A 146 7.52 15.99 19.39
N ALA A 147 8.47 15.11 19.07
CA ALA A 147 8.58 14.41 17.79
C ALA A 147 8.23 12.90 17.90
N SER A 148 7.60 12.48 19.00
CA SER A 148 7.27 11.08 19.27
C SER A 148 5.78 10.83 19.31
N THR A 149 5.34 9.75 18.65
CA THR A 149 3.96 9.24 18.66
C THR A 149 3.64 8.38 19.89
N ASN A 150 4.43 8.49 20.97
CA ASN A 150 4.19 7.83 22.25
C ASN A 150 3.15 8.62 23.08
N PHE A 151 1.92 8.69 22.58
CA PHE A 151 0.86 9.58 23.07
C PHE A 151 0.47 9.33 24.53
N PHE A 152 0.52 8.07 24.98
CA PHE A 152 0.21 7.71 26.38
C PHE A 152 1.42 7.52 27.28
N ASN A 153 2.62 7.81 26.77
CA ASN A 153 3.88 7.59 27.49
C ASN A 153 4.05 6.16 28.03
N LEU A 154 3.57 5.17 27.27
CA LEU A 154 3.56 3.76 27.68
C LEU A 154 4.86 3.03 27.31
N ALA A 155 5.67 3.58 26.40
CA ALA A 155 6.86 2.90 25.88
C ALA A 155 7.87 2.41 26.94
N ASN A 156 7.92 3.05 28.12
CA ASN A 156 8.80 2.66 29.21
C ASN A 156 8.05 2.17 30.46
N GLN A 157 6.78 1.78 30.32
CA GLN A 157 6.00 1.39 31.47
C GLN A 157 6.46 0.01 32.00
N PRO A 158 6.86 -0.11 33.28
CA PRO A 158 7.44 -1.36 33.80
C PRO A 158 6.53 -2.58 33.65
N ALA A 159 5.21 -2.41 33.83
CA ALA A 159 4.25 -3.49 33.66
C ALA A 159 4.23 -4.07 32.23
N LEU A 160 4.33 -3.20 31.21
CA LEU A 160 4.41 -3.63 29.81
C LEU A 160 5.75 -4.31 29.51
N ALA A 161 6.85 -3.78 30.06
CA ALA A 161 8.17 -4.38 29.90
C ALA A 161 8.22 -5.81 30.49
N GLU A 162 7.68 -6.01 31.69
CA GLU A 162 7.60 -7.35 32.30
C GLU A 162 6.72 -8.31 31.50
N SER A 163 5.58 -7.85 30.97
CA SER A 163 4.72 -8.65 30.09
C SER A 163 5.46 -9.07 28.80
N ALA A 164 6.21 -8.14 28.19
CA ALA A 164 7.02 -8.41 27.01
C ALA A 164 8.17 -9.41 27.32
N ILE A 165 8.85 -9.27 28.46
CA ILE A 165 9.91 -10.20 28.91
C ILE A 165 9.34 -11.61 29.11
N ASN A 166 8.18 -11.72 29.75
CA ASN A 166 7.52 -13.01 29.96
C ASN A 166 7.08 -13.64 28.63
N THR A 167 6.55 -12.83 27.71
CA THR A 167 6.20 -13.31 26.37
C THR A 167 7.44 -13.81 25.63
N LEU A 168 8.57 -13.08 25.71
CA LEU A 168 9.82 -13.49 25.09
C LEU A 168 10.36 -14.81 25.66
N ARG A 169 10.22 -15.05 26.96
CA ARG A 169 10.61 -16.33 27.60
C ARG A 169 9.75 -17.50 27.12
N THR A 170 8.48 -17.27 26.82
CA THR A 170 7.53 -18.33 26.42
C THR A 170 7.55 -18.59 24.90
N TYR A 171 7.57 -17.52 24.09
CA TYR A 171 7.36 -17.58 22.63
C TYR A 171 8.63 -17.35 21.81
N GLY A 172 9.73 -16.89 22.44
CA GLY A 172 10.95 -16.51 21.75
C GLY A 172 10.90 -15.12 21.10
N VAL A 173 11.91 -14.81 20.29
CA VAL A 173 12.12 -13.47 19.72
C VAL A 173 11.18 -13.18 18.54
N GLY A 174 10.87 -14.18 17.71
CA GLY A 174 10.01 -13.98 16.56
C GLY A 174 9.59 -15.30 15.87
N PRO A 175 8.50 -15.27 15.10
CA PRO A 175 7.89 -16.47 14.53
C PRO A 175 8.61 -17.04 13.30
N CYS A 176 9.51 -16.28 12.65
CA CYS A 176 10.30 -16.71 11.48
C CYS A 176 9.48 -17.32 10.32
N GLY A 177 8.20 -16.96 10.21
CA GLY A 177 7.31 -17.50 9.20
C GLY A 177 6.10 -16.60 8.95
N PRO A 178 5.50 -16.68 7.75
CA PRO A 178 4.29 -15.94 7.44
C PRO A 178 3.06 -16.45 8.21
N PRO A 179 2.14 -15.55 8.62
CA PRO A 179 0.91 -15.92 9.32
C PRO A 179 0.08 -16.99 8.62
N GLY A 180 -0.02 -16.93 7.29
CA GLY A 180 -0.84 -17.84 6.47
C GLY A 180 -0.33 -19.29 6.40
N PHE A 181 0.82 -19.60 7.01
CA PHE A 181 1.41 -20.94 7.00
C PHE A 181 1.69 -21.42 8.44
N TYR A 182 2.86 -21.09 8.99
CA TYR A 182 3.34 -21.58 10.29
C TYR A 182 3.81 -20.46 11.23
N GLY A 183 3.51 -19.19 10.89
CA GLY A 183 3.91 -18.02 11.69
C GLY A 183 2.88 -17.54 12.71
N THR A 184 1.66 -18.09 12.72
CA THR A 184 0.60 -17.63 13.62
C THR A 184 0.70 -18.32 14.97
N GLN A 185 0.88 -17.53 16.03
CA GLN A 185 0.84 -17.94 17.43
C GLN A 185 -0.51 -17.51 18.05
N ASP A 186 -0.93 -18.15 19.14
CA ASP A 186 -2.17 -17.86 19.87
C ASP A 186 -2.30 -16.37 20.26
N VAL A 187 -1.21 -15.74 20.71
CA VAL A 187 -1.17 -14.31 21.05
C VAL A 187 -1.53 -13.39 19.89
N HIS A 188 -1.32 -13.81 18.63
CA HIS A 188 -1.77 -13.04 17.47
C HIS A 188 -3.29 -13.06 17.35
N MET A 189 -3.90 -14.22 17.61
CA MET A 189 -5.36 -14.38 17.57
C MET A 189 -6.03 -13.67 18.74
N ASP A 190 -5.39 -13.66 19.91
CA ASP A 190 -5.83 -12.87 21.07
C ASP A 190 -5.80 -11.38 20.77
N CYS A 191 -4.69 -10.89 20.20
CA CYS A 191 -4.53 -9.50 19.76
C CYS A 191 -5.60 -9.10 18.72
N GLU A 192 -5.84 -9.94 17.70
CA GLU A 192 -6.90 -9.72 16.72
C GLU A 192 -8.29 -9.62 17.39
N ARG A 193 -8.60 -10.53 18.32
CA ARG A 193 -9.88 -10.50 19.06
C ARG A 193 -10.00 -9.24 19.91
N ASP A 194 -8.99 -8.88 20.68
CA ASP A 194 -9.00 -7.70 21.54
C ASP A 194 -9.21 -6.40 20.74
N ILE A 195 -8.56 -6.27 19.58
CA ILE A 195 -8.76 -5.12 18.68
C ILE A 195 -10.19 -5.10 18.14
N ALA A 196 -10.71 -6.25 17.67
CA ALA A 196 -12.06 -6.34 17.12
C ALA A 196 -13.12 -5.97 18.16
N GLU A 197 -12.99 -6.48 19.39
CA GLU A 197 -13.86 -6.18 20.52
C GLU A 197 -13.80 -4.70 20.91
N PHE A 198 -12.60 -4.12 20.98
CA PHE A 198 -12.42 -2.73 21.37
C PHE A 198 -13.05 -1.76 20.36
N ILE A 199 -12.86 -2.00 19.06
CA ILE A 199 -13.47 -1.21 17.98
C ILE A 199 -14.99 -1.46 17.88
N GLY A 200 -15.45 -2.67 18.21
CA GLY A 200 -16.82 -3.12 17.97
C GLY A 200 -17.05 -3.62 16.54
N SER A 201 -16.01 -4.19 15.93
CA SER A 201 -16.07 -4.86 14.62
C SER A 201 -16.23 -6.37 14.78
N GLU A 202 -16.64 -7.08 13.72
CA GLU A 202 -16.85 -8.52 13.79
C GLU A 202 -15.53 -9.32 13.86
N ALA A 203 -14.51 -8.87 13.13
CA ALA A 203 -13.21 -9.53 13.07
C ALA A 203 -12.09 -8.53 12.77
N CYS A 204 -10.87 -8.92 13.11
CA CYS A 204 -9.64 -8.19 12.83
C CYS A 204 -8.58 -9.12 12.22
N ILE A 205 -7.67 -8.53 11.44
CA ILE A 205 -6.43 -9.15 10.99
C ILE A 205 -5.24 -8.25 11.32
N VAL A 206 -4.16 -8.82 11.85
CA VAL A 206 -2.93 -8.10 12.18
C VAL A 206 -1.85 -8.32 11.11
N TYR A 207 -1.13 -7.25 10.78
CA TYR A 207 0.02 -7.21 9.88
C TYR A 207 1.27 -6.83 10.67
N ALA A 208 2.43 -7.37 10.29
CA ALA A 208 3.68 -7.13 11.02
C ALA A 208 4.30 -5.74 10.80
N GLN A 209 3.93 -5.03 9.73
CA GLN A 209 4.50 -3.73 9.35
C GLN A 209 3.42 -2.67 9.15
N ALA A 210 3.50 -1.58 9.91
CA ALA A 210 2.47 -0.53 9.95
C ALA A 210 2.27 0.13 8.57
N PHE A 211 3.35 0.68 8.00
CA PHE A 211 3.32 1.34 6.69
C PHE A 211 2.77 0.43 5.58
N SER A 212 3.14 -0.85 5.59
CA SER A 212 2.74 -1.80 4.56
C SER A 212 1.29 -2.28 4.71
N THR A 213 0.62 -2.01 5.83
CA THR A 213 -0.72 -2.53 6.14
C THR A 213 -1.73 -2.06 5.09
N ILE A 214 -1.96 -0.75 4.96
CA ILE A 214 -2.93 -0.22 3.98
C ILE A 214 -2.55 -0.55 2.53
N SER A 215 -1.23 -0.63 2.26
CA SER A 215 -0.69 -1.03 0.96
C SER A 215 -0.94 -2.50 0.61
N ALA A 216 -1.23 -3.34 1.61
CA ALA A 216 -1.68 -4.72 1.42
C ALA A 216 -3.21 -4.83 1.41
N VAL A 217 -3.91 -4.03 2.22
CA VAL A 217 -5.37 -4.02 2.32
C VAL A 217 -6.01 -3.58 1.00
N ILE A 218 -5.68 -2.40 0.48
CA ILE A 218 -6.37 -1.85 -0.71
C ILE A 218 -6.24 -2.79 -1.93
N PRO A 219 -5.03 -3.28 -2.31
CA PRO A 219 -4.89 -4.17 -3.46
C PRO A 219 -5.51 -5.56 -3.28
N ALA A 220 -5.79 -6.00 -2.04
CA ALA A 220 -6.53 -7.25 -1.80
C ALA A 220 -7.98 -7.14 -2.32
N PHE A 221 -8.58 -5.95 -2.26
CA PHE A 221 -9.99 -5.71 -2.63
C PHE A 221 -10.17 -4.94 -3.93
N ALA A 222 -9.28 -4.02 -4.27
CA ALA A 222 -9.39 -3.15 -5.45
C ALA A 222 -8.28 -3.48 -6.46
N LYS A 223 -8.70 -3.72 -7.71
CA LYS A 223 -7.83 -4.10 -8.83
C LYS A 223 -8.12 -3.21 -10.04
N ARG A 224 -7.36 -3.41 -11.12
CA ARG A 224 -7.64 -2.79 -12.42
C ARG A 224 -9.10 -3.01 -12.82
N GLY A 225 -9.81 -1.92 -13.09
CA GLY A 225 -11.23 -1.90 -13.45
C GLY A 225 -12.15 -1.38 -12.33
N ASP A 226 -11.70 -1.42 -11.08
CA ASP A 226 -12.43 -0.84 -9.95
C ASP A 226 -12.22 0.67 -9.85
N ILE A 227 -13.03 1.32 -9.02
CA ILE A 227 -13.00 2.78 -8.82
C ILE A 227 -12.76 3.08 -7.35
N ILE A 228 -11.84 3.98 -7.09
CA ILE A 228 -11.57 4.50 -5.74
C ILE A 228 -11.74 6.02 -5.78
N VAL A 229 -12.64 6.53 -4.95
CA VAL A 229 -12.82 7.96 -4.66
C VAL A 229 -12.08 8.28 -3.37
N VAL A 230 -11.19 9.26 -3.35
CA VAL A 230 -10.27 9.46 -2.22
C VAL A 230 -10.03 10.94 -1.94
N ASP A 231 -9.86 11.27 -0.66
CA ASP A 231 -9.52 12.63 -0.21
C ASP A 231 -8.13 13.00 -0.73
N GLU A 232 -7.96 14.23 -1.25
CA GLU A 232 -6.68 14.67 -1.82
C GLU A 232 -5.51 14.71 -0.83
N LYS A 233 -5.76 14.74 0.49
CA LYS A 233 -4.72 14.85 1.53
C LYS A 233 -4.40 13.55 2.27
N VAL A 234 -4.84 12.39 1.77
CA VAL A 234 -4.47 11.11 2.41
C VAL A 234 -2.96 10.91 2.51
N ASN A 235 -2.53 10.24 3.57
CA ASN A 235 -1.14 9.98 3.90
C ASN A 235 -0.39 9.19 2.82
N PHE A 236 0.94 9.22 2.93
CA PHE A 236 1.82 8.62 1.94
C PHE A 236 1.63 7.10 1.79
N ALA A 237 1.31 6.39 2.87
CA ALA A 237 1.06 4.95 2.82
C ALA A 237 -0.17 4.63 1.96
N THR A 238 -1.26 5.39 2.17
CA THR A 238 -2.49 5.31 1.38
C THR A 238 -2.20 5.64 -0.09
N GLN A 239 -1.47 6.71 -0.36
CA GLN A 239 -1.05 7.08 -1.71
C GLN A 239 -0.34 5.94 -2.45
N LYS A 240 0.57 5.21 -1.78
CA LYS A 240 1.23 4.02 -2.35
C LYS A 240 0.28 2.85 -2.53
N ALA A 241 -0.64 2.64 -1.60
CA ALA A 241 -1.68 1.62 -1.72
C ALA A 241 -2.56 1.83 -2.97
N LEU A 242 -2.96 3.08 -3.25
CA LEU A 242 -3.72 3.44 -4.45
C LEU A 242 -2.94 3.11 -5.73
N GLN A 243 -1.64 3.45 -5.76
CA GLN A 243 -0.76 3.13 -6.89
C GLN A 243 -0.66 1.63 -7.13
N LEU A 244 -0.51 0.84 -6.07
CA LEU A 244 -0.42 -0.62 -6.13
C LEU A 244 -1.73 -1.27 -6.59
N SER A 245 -2.89 -0.68 -6.26
CA SER A 245 -4.21 -1.19 -6.65
C SER A 245 -4.44 -1.21 -8.17
N ARG A 246 -3.79 -0.29 -8.91
CA ARG A 246 -4.02 -0.05 -10.36
C ARG A 246 -5.48 0.27 -10.70
N SER A 247 -6.26 0.71 -9.71
CA SER A 247 -7.67 1.10 -9.85
C SER A 247 -7.80 2.45 -10.55
N THR A 248 -9.01 2.79 -10.97
CA THR A 248 -9.34 4.12 -11.45
C THR A 248 -9.52 5.06 -10.26
N ILE A 249 -8.56 5.96 -10.03
CA ILE A 249 -8.59 6.89 -8.90
C ILE A 249 -9.36 8.16 -9.29
N ARG A 250 -10.17 8.67 -8.36
CA ARG A 250 -10.90 9.93 -8.43
C ARG A 250 -10.66 10.69 -7.13
N TRP A 251 -10.13 11.90 -7.23
CA TRP A 251 -9.88 12.74 -6.06
C TRP A 251 -11.07 13.64 -5.82
N TYR A 252 -11.38 13.89 -4.55
CA TYR A 252 -12.23 14.99 -4.13
C TYR A 252 -11.43 15.95 -3.24
N LYS A 253 -11.84 17.21 -3.23
CA LYS A 253 -11.20 18.24 -2.41
C LYS A 253 -11.25 17.88 -0.93
N HIS A 254 -10.18 18.23 -0.24
CA HIS A 254 -9.97 17.85 1.14
C HIS A 254 -11.14 18.23 2.05
N ASN A 255 -11.74 17.22 2.69
CA ASN A 255 -12.86 17.35 3.63
C ASN A 255 -14.08 18.15 3.06
N ASP A 256 -14.21 18.23 1.73
CA ASP A 256 -15.29 18.93 1.02
C ASP A 256 -16.36 17.92 0.57
N MET A 257 -17.43 17.82 1.35
CA MET A 257 -18.51 16.86 1.10
C MET A 257 -19.35 17.19 -0.14
N ASP A 258 -19.41 18.45 -0.55
CA ASP A 258 -20.08 18.86 -1.78
C ASP A 258 -19.27 18.42 -3.01
N ASP A 259 -17.94 18.53 -2.94
CA ASP A 259 -17.06 18.02 -3.99
C ASP A 259 -17.05 16.49 -4.04
N LEU A 260 -17.02 15.82 -2.89
CA LEU A 260 -17.20 14.37 -2.81
C LEU A 260 -18.50 13.95 -3.51
N GLU A 261 -19.63 14.56 -3.18
CA GLU A 261 -20.91 14.23 -3.81
C GLU A 261 -20.90 14.48 -5.34
N LYS A 262 -20.28 15.59 -5.79
CA LYS A 262 -20.12 15.88 -7.24
C LYS A 262 -19.30 14.78 -7.93
N VAL A 263 -18.21 14.32 -7.32
CA VAL A 263 -17.37 13.24 -7.85
C VAL A 263 -18.15 11.92 -7.92
N LEU A 264 -18.91 11.58 -6.87
CA LEU A 264 -19.75 10.37 -6.83
C LEU A 264 -20.82 10.40 -7.95
N LYS A 265 -21.56 11.51 -8.10
CA LYS A 265 -22.54 11.71 -9.19
C LYS A 265 -21.89 11.59 -10.57
N LYS A 266 -20.67 12.12 -10.73
CA LYS A 266 -19.92 12.03 -11.99
C LYS A 266 -19.56 10.57 -12.31
N VAL A 267 -19.06 9.82 -11.35
CA VAL A 267 -18.75 8.39 -11.52
C VAL A 267 -20.02 7.60 -11.85
N GLU A 268 -21.13 7.83 -11.15
CA GLU A 268 -22.40 7.16 -11.43
C GLU A 268 -22.85 7.37 -12.88
N ARG A 269 -22.76 8.61 -13.39
CA ARG A 269 -23.07 8.93 -14.78
C ARG A 269 -22.12 8.28 -15.78
N GLU A 270 -20.81 8.30 -15.52
CA GLU A 270 -19.77 7.71 -16.40
C GLU A 270 -19.94 6.19 -16.55
N PHE A 271 -20.41 5.52 -15.50
CA PHE A 271 -20.53 4.06 -15.45
C PHE A 271 -21.99 3.56 -15.54
N ARG A 272 -22.94 4.44 -15.87
CA ARG A 272 -24.35 4.06 -16.07
C ARG A 272 -24.46 3.09 -17.24
N GLY A 273 -25.14 1.96 -17.03
CA GLY A 273 -25.34 0.93 -18.04
C GLY A 273 -24.12 0.04 -18.32
N ARG A 274 -23.04 0.17 -17.55
CA ARG A 274 -21.88 -0.74 -17.57
C ARG A 274 -22.03 -1.81 -16.50
N GLU A 275 -21.21 -2.85 -16.60
CA GLU A 275 -21.10 -3.88 -15.56
C GLU A 275 -20.76 -3.26 -14.20
N LEU A 276 -21.34 -3.81 -13.14
CA LEU A 276 -21.18 -3.30 -11.79
C LEU A 276 -19.73 -3.53 -11.32
N THR A 277 -18.93 -2.46 -11.25
CA THR A 277 -17.57 -2.50 -10.72
C THR A 277 -17.56 -2.24 -9.22
N ARG A 278 -16.50 -2.70 -8.52
CA ARG A 278 -16.34 -2.38 -7.10
C ARG A 278 -15.94 -0.92 -6.96
N ARG A 279 -16.50 -0.29 -5.93
CA ARG A 279 -16.39 1.15 -5.69
C ARG A 279 -16.09 1.39 -4.22
N PHE A 280 -15.04 2.18 -3.97
CA PHE A 280 -14.54 2.49 -2.63
C PHE A 280 -14.44 4.00 -2.43
N ILE A 281 -14.77 4.47 -1.24
CA ILE A 281 -14.34 5.75 -0.69
C ILE A 281 -13.16 5.45 0.25
N VAL A 282 -12.08 6.23 0.14
CA VAL A 282 -10.91 6.11 1.02
C VAL A 282 -10.65 7.47 1.66
N THR A 283 -10.45 7.48 2.98
CA THR A 283 -10.11 8.69 3.74
C THR A 283 -9.31 8.33 4.99
N GLU A 284 -8.50 9.26 5.47
CA GLU A 284 -8.02 9.21 6.85
C GLU A 284 -9.12 9.69 7.80
N ALA A 285 -9.13 9.13 9.01
CA ALA A 285 -9.95 9.60 10.10
C ALA A 285 -9.37 10.91 10.67
N LEU A 286 -8.09 10.87 11.05
CA LEU A 286 -7.30 12.04 11.47
C LEU A 286 -6.11 12.16 10.52
N PHE A 287 -6.10 13.24 9.73
CA PHE A 287 -5.12 13.44 8.67
C PHE A 287 -3.72 13.68 9.24
N GLU A 288 -2.75 12.86 8.83
CA GLU A 288 -1.38 12.91 9.35
C GLU A 288 -0.74 14.30 9.22
N ASP A 289 -0.92 14.97 8.08
CA ASP A 289 -0.25 16.23 7.78
C ASP A 289 -1.01 17.45 8.30
N GLY A 290 -2.35 17.43 8.23
CA GLY A 290 -3.21 18.54 8.62
C GLY A 290 -3.55 18.55 10.11
N GLY A 291 -3.57 17.38 10.74
CA GLY A 291 -4.04 17.17 12.11
C GLY A 291 -5.54 17.45 12.30
N ASP A 292 -6.28 17.64 11.20
CA ASP A 292 -7.73 17.80 11.18
C ASP A 292 -8.41 16.44 11.01
N VAL A 293 -9.74 16.45 11.08
CA VAL A 293 -10.56 15.25 11.21
C VAL A 293 -11.61 15.21 10.10
N ALA A 294 -11.78 14.06 9.47
CA ALA A 294 -12.76 13.88 8.42
C ALA A 294 -14.21 14.04 8.93
N ASP A 295 -15.10 14.58 8.08
CA ASP A 295 -16.55 14.54 8.31
C ASP A 295 -17.11 13.13 8.06
N LEU A 296 -16.80 12.20 8.96
CA LEU A 296 -17.19 10.80 8.84
C LEU A 296 -18.71 10.63 8.75
N GLY A 297 -19.49 11.46 9.46
CA GLY A 297 -20.95 11.43 9.41
C GLY A 297 -21.50 11.66 8.00
N SER A 298 -21.03 12.70 7.32
CA SER A 298 -21.43 12.97 5.94
C SER A 298 -20.90 11.92 4.95
N ILE A 299 -19.66 11.45 5.13
CA ILE A 299 -19.08 10.39 4.29
C ILE A 299 -19.89 9.09 4.41
N VAL A 300 -20.29 8.70 5.63
CA VAL A 300 -21.13 7.51 5.87
C VAL A 300 -22.48 7.65 5.19
N LYS A 301 -23.14 8.81 5.29
CA LYS A 301 -24.39 9.09 4.57
C LYS A 301 -24.22 8.95 3.05
N LEU A 302 -23.16 9.54 2.50
CA LEU A 302 -22.88 9.51 1.06
C LEU A 302 -22.54 8.10 0.56
N LYS A 303 -21.78 7.29 1.31
CA LYS A 303 -21.50 5.91 0.89
C LYS A 303 -22.78 5.08 0.76
N PHE A 304 -23.75 5.25 1.65
CA PHE A 304 -25.01 4.51 1.58
C PHE A 304 -25.87 4.99 0.42
N GLN A 305 -25.96 6.31 0.22
CA GLN A 305 -26.70 6.91 -0.88
C GLN A 305 -26.19 6.45 -2.26
N TYR A 306 -24.87 6.44 -2.45
CA TYR A 306 -24.24 6.10 -3.74
C TYR A 306 -23.75 4.64 -3.84
N LYS A 307 -23.94 3.84 -2.79
CA LYS A 307 -23.57 2.40 -2.69
C LYS A 307 -22.08 2.13 -2.84
N TYR A 308 -21.26 2.88 -2.09
CA TYR A 308 -19.81 2.69 -2.00
C TYR A 308 -19.44 1.93 -0.72
N ARG A 309 -18.30 1.23 -0.76
CA ARG A 309 -17.62 0.73 0.45
C ARG A 309 -16.70 1.82 0.98
N LEU A 310 -16.46 1.85 2.28
CA LEU A 310 -15.58 2.81 2.93
C LEU A 310 -14.37 2.11 3.54
N ILE A 311 -13.18 2.60 3.19
CA ILE A 311 -11.92 2.29 3.86
C ILE A 311 -11.53 3.53 4.66
N LEU A 312 -11.51 3.40 5.98
CA LEU A 312 -11.13 4.45 6.91
C LEU A 312 -9.77 4.12 7.52
N ASP A 313 -8.81 5.02 7.36
CA ASP A 313 -7.50 4.91 8.00
C ASP A 313 -7.52 5.63 9.36
N GLU A 314 -7.57 4.86 10.44
CA GLU A 314 -7.56 5.27 11.84
C GLU A 314 -6.14 5.31 12.45
N THR A 315 -5.08 5.29 11.64
CA THR A 315 -3.67 5.27 12.10
C THR A 315 -3.36 6.30 13.19
N ASN A 316 -3.93 7.50 13.09
CA ASN A 316 -3.65 8.59 14.04
C ASN A 316 -4.81 8.89 15.02
N SER A 317 -5.89 8.12 14.99
CA SER A 317 -7.09 8.32 15.81
C SER A 317 -7.43 7.13 16.69
N PHE A 318 -7.07 5.91 16.27
CA PHE A 318 -7.26 4.70 17.05
C PHE A 318 -6.47 4.76 18.38
N GLY A 319 -7.18 4.51 19.48
CA GLY A 319 -6.67 4.67 20.85
C GLY A 319 -6.71 6.11 21.36
N LEU A 320 -7.00 7.13 20.54
CA LEU A 320 -6.75 8.55 20.87
C LEU A 320 -8.00 9.43 20.79
N VAL A 321 -8.88 9.14 19.83
CA VAL A 321 -10.09 9.92 19.52
C VAL A 321 -11.33 9.11 19.94
N GLY A 322 -12.40 9.82 20.32
CA GLY A 322 -13.59 9.24 20.94
C GLY A 322 -13.52 9.29 22.47
N GLU A 323 -14.63 8.99 23.13
CA GLU A 323 -14.72 9.05 24.60
C GLU A 323 -13.86 7.98 25.28
N THR A 324 -13.80 6.77 24.70
CA THR A 324 -12.97 5.67 25.21
C THR A 324 -11.75 5.38 24.33
N GLY A 325 -11.56 6.13 23.25
CA GLY A 325 -10.42 6.01 22.36
C GLY A 325 -10.64 5.00 21.22
N ARG A 326 -11.89 4.65 20.87
CA ARG A 326 -12.16 3.66 19.81
C ARG A 326 -11.91 4.20 18.41
N GLY A 327 -11.72 5.50 18.27
CA GLY A 327 -11.48 6.17 16.99
C GLY A 327 -12.64 7.08 16.59
N LEU A 328 -12.69 7.37 15.30
CA LEU A 328 -13.58 8.40 14.77
C LEU A 328 -15.05 7.95 14.70
N THR A 329 -15.29 6.65 14.54
CA THR A 329 -16.64 6.07 14.59
C THR A 329 -17.32 6.38 15.93
N GLU A 330 -16.61 6.19 17.06
CA GLU A 330 -17.11 6.55 18.40
C GLU A 330 -17.32 8.06 18.53
N TYR A 331 -16.39 8.88 18.02
CA TYR A 331 -16.53 10.34 18.07
C TYR A 331 -17.80 10.87 17.39
N TYR A 332 -18.23 10.23 16.29
CA TYR A 332 -19.48 10.56 15.59
C TYR A 332 -20.70 9.75 16.05
N ASN A 333 -20.57 8.90 17.08
CA ASN A 333 -21.60 7.96 17.53
C ASN A 333 -22.13 7.04 16.41
N LEU A 334 -21.25 6.62 15.51
CA LEU A 334 -21.57 5.69 14.42
C LEU A 334 -21.14 4.27 14.80
N PRO A 335 -21.92 3.25 14.44
CA PRO A 335 -21.49 1.88 14.64
C PRO A 335 -20.29 1.58 13.74
N ALA A 336 -19.29 0.85 14.25
CA ALA A 336 -18.11 0.49 13.47
C ALA A 336 -18.46 -0.30 12.19
N THR A 337 -19.60 -1.01 12.19
CA THR A 337 -20.13 -1.74 11.03
C THR A 337 -20.56 -0.84 9.87
N ASP A 338 -20.73 0.47 10.08
CA ASP A 338 -20.97 1.43 9.00
C ASP A 338 -19.70 1.74 8.20
N VAL A 339 -18.53 1.27 8.65
CA VAL A 339 -17.26 1.34 7.92
C VAL A 339 -16.86 -0.07 7.50
N ASP A 340 -16.67 -0.30 6.19
CA ASP A 340 -16.41 -1.65 5.68
C ASP A 340 -15.02 -2.17 6.08
N MET A 341 -14.01 -1.31 6.04
CA MET A 341 -12.65 -1.61 6.45
C MET A 341 -12.08 -0.48 7.29
N ILE A 342 -11.75 -0.77 8.54
CA ILE A 342 -11.03 0.14 9.43
C ILE A 342 -9.59 -0.31 9.49
N VAL A 343 -8.67 0.51 8.97
CA VAL A 343 -7.24 0.21 8.94
C VAL A 343 -6.52 1.09 9.95
N GLY A 344 -5.51 0.58 10.64
CA GLY A 344 -4.74 1.40 11.57
C GLY A 344 -3.37 0.83 11.91
N THR A 345 -2.62 1.56 12.72
CA THR A 345 -1.29 1.18 13.20
C THR A 345 -1.34 0.73 14.65
N LEU A 346 -0.44 -0.20 15.00
CA LEU A 346 -0.18 -0.64 16.36
C LEU A 346 1.18 -0.13 16.88
N ALA A 347 1.97 0.49 15.99
CA ALA A 347 3.34 0.94 16.28
C ALA A 347 3.45 2.28 17.01
N THR A 348 2.32 2.97 17.26
CA THR A 348 2.28 4.29 17.90
C THR A 348 1.80 4.19 19.35
N THR A 349 0.51 4.44 19.60
CA THR A 349 -0.14 4.49 20.92
C THR A 349 -0.01 3.19 21.71
N PHE A 350 0.01 2.06 21.00
CA PHE A 350 -0.07 0.72 21.60
C PHE A 350 1.29 0.11 21.91
N VAL A 351 2.41 0.80 21.62
CA VAL A 351 3.78 0.31 21.87
C VAL A 351 4.02 -1.08 21.27
N GLY A 352 3.27 -1.42 20.22
CA GLY A 352 3.40 -2.67 19.51
C GLY A 352 4.29 -2.51 18.29
N GLY A 353 3.97 -3.29 17.27
CA GLY A 353 4.47 -3.12 15.92
C GLY A 353 3.39 -3.51 14.94
N GLY A 354 3.58 -3.11 13.69
CA GLY A 354 2.64 -3.48 12.66
C GLY A 354 1.38 -2.65 12.63
N GLY A 355 0.35 -3.19 12.00
CA GLY A 355 -0.95 -2.55 11.82
C GLY A 355 -2.06 -3.58 11.77
N PHE A 356 -3.29 -3.12 11.60
CA PHE A 356 -4.47 -3.99 11.59
C PHE A 356 -5.47 -3.56 10.53
N CYS A 357 -6.37 -4.48 10.18
CA CYS A 357 -7.59 -4.18 9.45
C CYS A 357 -8.78 -4.88 10.12
N CYS A 358 -9.76 -4.09 10.55
CA CYS A 358 -11.04 -4.54 11.08
C CYS A 358 -12.13 -4.51 10.01
N GLY A 359 -13.09 -5.42 10.10
CA GLY A 359 -14.23 -5.52 9.19
C GLY A 359 -15.11 -6.73 9.51
N SER A 360 -15.85 -7.21 8.51
CA SER A 360 -16.58 -8.48 8.63
C SER A 360 -15.62 -9.68 8.60
N LYS A 361 -16.11 -10.86 9.02
CA LYS A 361 -15.33 -12.10 8.90
C LYS A 361 -14.92 -12.40 7.46
N GLU A 362 -15.78 -12.11 6.48
CA GLU A 362 -15.47 -12.31 5.06
C GLU A 362 -14.33 -11.40 4.60
N ILE A 363 -14.32 -10.14 5.05
CA ILE A 363 -13.25 -9.18 4.76
C ILE A 363 -11.93 -9.66 5.36
N VAL A 364 -11.94 -10.13 6.60
CA VAL A 364 -10.74 -10.67 7.26
C VAL A 364 -10.25 -11.96 6.58
N HIS A 365 -11.14 -12.92 6.31
CA HIS A 365 -10.79 -14.17 5.65
C HIS A 365 -10.24 -13.97 4.24
N HIS A 366 -10.82 -13.04 3.48
CA HIS A 366 -10.31 -12.69 2.16
C HIS A 366 -8.87 -12.16 2.23
N GLN A 367 -8.56 -11.33 3.24
CA GLN A 367 -7.21 -10.82 3.46
C GLN A 367 -6.22 -11.93 3.86
N ARG A 368 -6.64 -12.94 4.64
CA ARG A 368 -5.76 -14.07 5.01
C ARG A 368 -5.21 -14.83 3.81
N ILE A 369 -5.96 -14.90 2.71
CA ILE A 369 -5.56 -15.63 1.49
C ILE A 369 -5.03 -14.72 0.37
N SER A 370 -5.26 -13.40 0.44
CA SER A 370 -4.93 -12.48 -0.67
C SER A 370 -4.07 -11.28 -0.27
N GLY A 371 -3.96 -10.96 1.02
CA GLY A 371 -3.17 -9.85 1.53
C GLY A 371 -1.67 -10.11 1.34
N LEU A 372 -1.02 -9.36 0.46
CA LEU A 372 0.38 -9.61 0.09
C LEU A 372 1.33 -9.59 1.29
N ALA A 373 1.20 -8.60 2.17
CA ALA A 373 2.02 -8.50 3.38
C ALA A 373 1.62 -9.51 4.47
N TYR A 374 0.47 -10.19 4.35
CA TYR A 374 0.08 -11.25 5.27
C TYR A 374 0.55 -12.62 4.79
N VAL A 375 0.51 -12.87 3.49
CA VAL A 375 0.89 -14.16 2.89
C VAL A 375 2.40 -14.28 2.70
N PHE A 376 3.08 -13.19 2.32
CA PHE A 376 4.48 -13.21 1.87
C PHE A 376 5.46 -12.49 2.81
N SER A 377 5.05 -12.13 4.03
CA SER A 377 5.93 -11.55 5.05
C SER A 377 5.79 -12.32 6.37
N ALA A 378 6.86 -12.32 7.17
CA ALA A 378 6.83 -12.92 8.50
C ALA A 378 5.79 -12.25 9.41
N ALA A 379 5.23 -13.04 10.34
CA ALA A 379 4.27 -12.59 11.33
C ALA A 379 4.91 -11.61 12.34
N LEU A 380 4.05 -10.85 13.01
CA LEU A 380 4.46 -9.92 14.06
C LEU A 380 5.16 -10.71 15.20
N PRO A 381 6.24 -10.20 15.82
CA PRO A 381 6.77 -10.80 17.04
C PRO A 381 5.72 -10.87 18.16
N ALA A 382 5.60 -12.04 18.81
CA ALA A 382 4.65 -12.30 19.89
C ALA A 382 4.60 -11.20 20.96
N MET A 383 5.77 -10.74 21.41
CA MET A 383 5.88 -9.69 22.44
C MET A 383 5.15 -8.39 22.05
N LEU A 384 5.12 -8.05 20.77
CA LEU A 384 4.45 -6.84 20.29
C LEU A 384 2.92 -7.04 20.24
N ALA A 385 2.45 -8.24 19.87
CA ALA A 385 1.03 -8.57 19.91
C ALA A 385 0.49 -8.56 21.35
N THR A 386 1.22 -9.17 22.29
CA THR A 386 0.85 -9.16 23.72
C THR A 386 0.82 -7.75 24.29
N THR A 387 1.80 -6.90 23.93
CA THR A 387 1.85 -5.50 24.39
C THR A 387 0.61 -4.74 23.92
N VAL A 388 0.16 -4.94 22.68
CA VAL A 388 -1.06 -4.32 22.15
C VAL A 388 -2.29 -4.75 22.95
N SER A 389 -2.48 -6.05 23.18
CA SER A 389 -3.59 -6.58 24.00
C SER A 389 -3.60 -5.98 25.40
N GLU A 390 -2.44 -5.85 26.02
CA GLU A 390 -2.29 -5.29 27.36
C GLU A 390 -2.62 -3.79 27.41
N VAL A 391 -2.20 -3.01 26.41
CA VAL A 391 -2.59 -1.59 26.30
C VAL A 391 -4.09 -1.44 26.06
N LEU A 392 -4.69 -2.29 25.20
CA LEU A 392 -6.13 -2.32 24.99
C LEU A 392 -6.89 -2.66 26.28
N ARG A 393 -6.38 -3.59 27.09
CA ARG A 393 -6.93 -3.90 28.41
C ARG A 393 -6.89 -2.68 29.33
N MET A 394 -5.76 -1.99 29.42
CA MET A 394 -5.64 -0.75 30.21
C MET A 394 -6.64 0.33 29.77
N LEU A 395 -6.82 0.52 28.46
CA LEU A 395 -7.79 1.48 27.90
C LEU A 395 -9.24 1.07 28.19
N ARG A 396 -9.56 -0.23 28.15
CA ARG A 396 -10.92 -0.72 28.50
C ARG A 396 -11.24 -0.51 29.97
N GLU A 397 -10.27 -0.75 30.85
CA GLU A 397 -10.50 -0.69 32.30
C GLU A 397 -10.59 0.75 32.83
N ASN A 398 -9.77 1.67 32.32
CA ASN A 398 -9.71 3.05 32.82
C ASN A 398 -9.43 4.08 31.70
N PRO A 399 -10.33 4.24 30.71
CA PRO A 399 -10.09 5.11 29.56
C PRO A 399 -9.83 6.58 29.95
N GLU A 400 -10.50 7.07 31.00
CA GLU A 400 -10.41 8.44 31.48
C GLU A 400 -9.01 8.83 31.94
N ASN A 401 -8.21 7.86 32.42
CA ASN A 401 -6.83 8.07 32.85
C ASN A 401 -5.89 8.39 31.68
N PHE A 402 -6.29 8.06 30.46
CA PHE A 402 -5.51 8.29 29.24
C PHE A 402 -6.07 9.44 28.42
N ILE A 403 -7.38 9.41 28.16
CA ILE A 403 -8.05 10.34 27.25
C ILE A 403 -8.15 11.75 27.85
N THR A 404 -8.49 11.88 29.14
CA THR A 404 -8.70 13.19 29.77
C THR A 404 -7.40 14.00 29.84
N PRO A 405 -6.28 13.47 30.39
CA PRO A 405 -5.03 14.22 30.44
C PRO A 405 -4.49 14.57 29.05
N LEU A 406 -4.67 13.69 28.07
CA LEU A 406 -4.27 13.96 26.68
C LEU A 406 -5.04 15.16 26.12
N ARG A 407 -6.37 15.17 26.25
CA ARG A 407 -7.24 16.28 25.81
C ARG A 407 -6.88 17.60 26.50
N GLU A 408 -6.56 17.58 27.79
CA GLU A 408 -6.11 18.76 28.53
C GLU A 408 -4.77 19.30 28.01
N ASN A 409 -3.82 18.41 27.74
CA ASN A 409 -2.53 18.78 27.17
C ASN A 409 -2.68 19.34 25.75
N ILE A 410 -3.55 18.77 24.92
CA ILE A 410 -3.85 19.30 23.57
C ILE A 410 -4.40 20.72 23.68
N LYS A 411 -5.41 20.95 24.52
CA LYS A 411 -5.97 22.29 24.77
C LYS A 411 -4.92 23.28 25.25
N THR A 412 -4.05 22.84 26.16
CA THR A 412 -2.95 23.67 26.68
C THR A 412 -1.97 24.06 25.58
N PHE A 413 -1.57 23.12 24.72
CA PHE A 413 -0.68 23.42 23.59
C PHE A 413 -1.32 24.37 22.57
N HIS A 414 -2.58 24.15 22.21
CA HIS A 414 -3.32 25.07 21.34
C HIS A 414 -3.36 26.49 21.92
N ALA A 415 -3.62 26.64 23.22
CA ALA A 415 -3.60 27.93 23.89
C ALA A 415 -2.20 28.56 23.91
N ALA A 416 -1.15 27.76 24.16
CA ALA A 416 0.24 28.23 24.15
C ALA A 416 0.71 28.69 22.76
N LEU A 417 0.20 28.06 21.71
CA LEU A 417 0.47 28.37 20.31
C LEU A 417 -0.51 29.41 19.72
N ALA A 418 -1.10 30.28 20.55
CA ALA A 418 -2.06 31.31 20.14
C ALA A 418 -1.70 31.96 18.79
N LYS A 419 -2.72 32.12 17.93
CA LYS A 419 -2.56 32.58 16.56
C LYS A 419 -1.75 33.88 16.49
N THR A 420 -0.70 33.87 15.68
CA THR A 420 0.11 35.04 15.33
C THR A 420 0.08 35.24 13.83
N ASP A 421 0.59 36.38 13.34
CA ASP A 421 0.73 36.59 11.88
C ASP A 421 1.67 35.57 11.22
N THR A 422 2.57 34.95 11.99
CA THR A 422 3.63 34.06 11.50
C THR A 422 3.23 32.59 11.46
N LEU A 423 2.16 32.19 12.16
CA LEU A 423 1.74 30.78 12.23
C LEU A 423 0.22 30.62 12.25
N THR A 424 -0.24 29.51 11.68
CA THR A 424 -1.63 29.07 11.72
C THR A 424 -1.68 27.61 12.18
N ILE A 425 -2.54 27.30 13.15
CA ILE A 425 -2.79 25.91 13.56
C ILE A 425 -3.92 25.36 12.67
N THR A 426 -3.65 24.26 11.97
CA THR A 426 -4.66 23.60 11.11
C THR A 426 -5.36 22.44 11.81
N SER A 427 -4.74 21.90 12.86
CA SER A 427 -5.23 20.71 13.55
C SER A 427 -6.50 20.96 14.37
N SER A 428 -7.30 19.90 14.52
CA SER A 428 -8.48 19.89 15.39
C SER A 428 -8.09 19.79 16.86
N LEU A 429 -8.95 20.28 17.76
CA LEU A 429 -8.76 20.21 19.22
C LEU A 429 -8.82 18.79 19.80
N VAL A 430 -9.26 17.82 19.01
CA VAL A 430 -9.23 16.39 19.39
C VAL A 430 -7.95 15.69 18.91
N SER A 431 -7.14 16.35 18.08
CA SER A 431 -5.94 15.77 17.52
C SER A 431 -4.74 15.91 18.46
N PRO A 432 -4.05 14.82 18.81
CA PRO A 432 -2.76 14.90 19.50
C PRO A 432 -1.61 15.29 18.57
N ILE A 433 -1.86 15.37 17.26
CA ILE A 433 -0.93 15.87 16.25
C ILE A 433 -1.29 17.32 15.96
N ILE A 434 -0.47 18.24 16.46
CA ILE A 434 -0.62 19.67 16.22
C ILE A 434 0.21 20.06 15.01
N SER A 435 -0.48 20.43 13.94
CA SER A 435 0.13 20.89 12.70
C SER A 435 0.16 22.43 12.67
N ILE A 436 1.36 22.97 12.60
CA ILE A 436 1.65 24.40 12.61
C ILE A 436 2.08 24.79 11.21
N GLN A 437 1.16 25.38 10.46
CA GLN A 437 1.44 25.99 9.16
C GLN A 437 2.20 27.31 9.37
N LEU A 438 3.38 27.42 8.75
CA LEU A 438 4.15 28.66 8.75
C LEU A 438 3.59 29.58 7.66
N ASN A 439 3.31 30.83 8.01
CA ASN A 439 2.78 31.83 7.09
C ASN A 439 3.94 32.59 6.43
N GLY A 440 4.36 32.14 5.25
CA GLY A 440 5.28 32.88 4.39
C GLY A 440 4.61 34.14 3.81
N LYS A 441 5.37 35.24 3.65
CA LYS A 441 4.86 36.49 3.06
C LYS A 441 5.06 36.61 1.55
N ARG A 442 5.91 35.76 0.97
CA ARG A 442 6.23 35.72 -0.46
C ARG A 442 6.04 34.32 -1.00
N GLU A 443 5.89 34.21 -2.31
CA GLU A 443 6.08 32.93 -2.97
C GLU A 443 7.53 32.46 -2.78
N MET A 444 7.67 31.21 -2.37
CA MET A 444 8.94 30.55 -2.06
C MET A 444 9.04 29.29 -2.90
N SER A 445 10.24 28.96 -3.37
CA SER A 445 10.45 27.67 -4.03
C SER A 445 10.24 26.51 -3.04
N ASP A 446 10.01 25.32 -3.59
CA ASP A 446 9.92 24.09 -2.81
C ASP A 446 11.13 23.93 -1.86
N ASP A 447 12.35 24.15 -2.32
CA ASP A 447 13.54 24.03 -1.46
C ASP A 447 13.59 25.11 -0.38
N GLU A 448 13.19 26.34 -0.69
CA GLU A 448 13.17 27.44 0.27
C GLU A 448 12.16 27.18 1.40
N GLN A 449 11.01 26.60 1.06
CA GLN A 449 9.97 26.23 2.01
C GLN A 449 10.42 25.11 2.95
N ASP A 450 11.16 24.11 2.44
CA ASP A 450 11.70 23.03 3.28
C ASP A 450 12.82 23.52 4.19
N ARG A 451 13.71 24.37 3.67
CA ARG A 451 14.73 25.05 4.47
C ARG A 451 14.12 25.90 5.57
N LEU A 452 13.05 26.65 5.28
CA LEU A 452 12.38 27.46 6.30
C LEU A 452 11.81 26.61 7.44
N ALA A 453 11.15 25.50 7.11
CA ALA A 453 10.64 24.58 8.12
C ALA A 453 11.79 23.92 8.91
N GLN A 454 12.89 23.56 8.25
CA GLN A 454 14.08 23.00 8.89
C GLN A 454 14.73 24.01 9.85
N ASP A 455 14.86 25.27 9.47
CA ASP A 455 15.41 26.33 10.33
C ASP A 455 14.58 26.49 11.62
N VAL A 456 13.25 26.35 11.55
CA VAL A 456 12.37 26.36 12.73
C VAL A 456 12.63 25.14 13.62
N VAL A 457 12.79 23.95 13.03
CA VAL A 457 13.11 22.72 13.77
C VAL A 457 14.46 22.87 14.48
N ASP A 458 15.48 23.37 13.79
CA ASP A 458 16.82 23.61 14.31
C ASP A 458 16.81 24.64 15.45
N GLU A 459 16.06 25.74 15.30
CA GLU A 459 15.91 26.76 16.35
C GLU A 459 15.15 26.22 17.57
N CYS A 460 14.10 25.43 17.39
CA CYS A 460 13.42 24.73 18.50
C CYS A 460 14.41 23.81 19.24
N LEU A 461 15.19 23.03 18.50
CA LEU A 461 16.17 22.11 19.06
C LEU A 461 17.29 22.84 19.80
N ALA A 462 17.77 23.97 19.27
CA ALA A 462 18.72 24.86 19.95
C ALA A 462 18.18 25.33 21.31
N ASN A 463 16.87 25.58 21.42
CA ASN A 463 16.19 25.96 22.65
C ASN A 463 15.65 24.77 23.49
N GLY A 464 16.09 23.54 23.19
CA GLY A 464 15.82 22.36 24.01
C GLY A 464 14.46 21.69 23.77
N VAL A 465 13.82 21.96 22.62
CA VAL A 465 12.56 21.33 22.20
C VAL A 465 12.76 20.64 20.86
N LEU A 466 12.62 19.32 20.84
CA LEU A 466 12.70 18.51 19.63
C LEU A 466 11.31 18.41 19.01
N VAL A 467 11.15 18.93 17.80
CA VAL A 467 9.95 18.84 16.95
C VAL A 467 10.33 18.25 15.60
N THR A 468 9.33 17.94 14.77
CA THR A 468 9.57 17.53 13.38
C THR A 468 8.82 18.44 12.42
N ARG A 469 9.04 18.25 11.12
CA ARG A 469 8.31 18.91 10.05
C ARG A 469 7.72 17.88 9.11
N VAL A 470 6.72 18.28 8.35
CA VAL A 470 6.28 17.49 7.21
C VAL A 470 7.40 17.47 6.17
N LYS A 471 7.79 16.27 5.73
CA LYS A 471 8.84 16.09 4.74
C LYS A 471 8.20 15.87 3.38
N ARG A 472 8.62 16.65 2.39
CA ARG A 472 8.25 16.41 1.00
C ARG A 472 9.09 15.30 0.41
N ILE A 473 8.48 14.50 -0.44
CA ILE A 473 9.16 13.45 -1.19
C ILE A 473 9.46 14.02 -2.56
N ALA A 474 10.73 14.35 -2.78
CA ALA A 474 11.20 14.82 -4.07
C ALA A 474 11.03 13.73 -5.13
N LEU A 475 10.63 14.12 -6.34
CA LEU A 475 10.70 13.22 -7.49
C LEU A 475 12.17 13.07 -7.91
N PRO A 476 12.63 11.86 -8.29
CA PRO A 476 13.96 11.67 -8.82
C PRO A 476 14.25 12.60 -10.01
N ALA A 477 15.46 13.10 -10.11
CA ALA A 477 15.91 13.92 -11.24
C ALA A 477 15.68 13.17 -12.57
N GLY A 478 15.14 13.87 -13.58
CA GLY A 478 14.85 13.28 -14.89
C GLY A 478 13.48 12.62 -15.04
N MET A 479 12.74 12.35 -13.95
CA MET A 479 11.30 12.11 -14.06
C MET A 479 10.58 13.46 -14.22
N SER A 480 10.06 13.74 -15.43
CA SER A 480 8.99 14.73 -15.59
C SER A 480 7.93 14.45 -14.53
N LYS A 481 7.38 15.47 -13.84
CA LYS A 481 6.27 15.32 -12.87
C LYS A 481 5.40 14.16 -13.34
N GLY A 482 5.58 13.00 -12.69
CA GLY A 482 4.83 11.79 -13.02
C GLY A 482 3.35 12.15 -13.02
N PRO A 483 2.47 11.32 -13.60
CA PRO A 483 1.09 11.76 -13.84
C PRO A 483 0.53 12.34 -12.55
N LYS A 484 -0.29 13.40 -12.64
CA LYS A 484 -0.81 14.28 -11.57
C LYS A 484 -1.49 13.54 -10.37
N TRP A 485 -0.84 12.52 -9.82
CA TRP A 485 -1.34 11.54 -8.87
C TRP A 485 -1.16 12.03 -7.44
N PHE A 486 -0.23 12.96 -7.20
CA PHE A 486 0.04 13.53 -5.87
C PHE A 486 -0.18 15.05 -5.96
N GLY A 487 -1.42 15.47 -5.75
CA GLY A 487 -1.80 16.89 -5.75
C GLY A 487 -1.47 17.58 -4.43
N TRP A 488 -1.50 16.83 -3.32
CA TRP A 488 -1.17 17.35 -1.99
C TRP A 488 0.31 17.17 -1.69
N ASN A 489 1.01 18.29 -1.55
CA ASN A 489 2.39 18.33 -1.10
C ASN A 489 2.49 19.36 0.05
N PRO A 490 2.19 18.96 1.28
CA PRO A 490 2.19 19.86 2.43
C PRO A 490 3.58 20.46 2.62
N ALA A 491 3.63 21.78 2.68
CA ALA A 491 4.86 22.52 2.77
C ALA A 491 4.81 23.53 3.90
N MET A 492 5.97 23.80 4.50
CA MET A 492 6.10 24.71 5.63
C MET A 492 5.21 24.34 6.84
N VAL A 493 5.10 23.05 7.15
CA VAL A 493 4.34 22.57 8.32
C VAL A 493 5.31 21.97 9.35
N VAL A 494 5.27 22.49 10.57
CA VAL A 494 5.94 21.92 11.74
C VAL A 494 4.93 21.08 12.51
N LYS A 495 5.30 19.86 12.88
CA LYS A 495 4.45 18.91 13.62
C LYS A 495 4.92 18.75 15.05
N VAL A 496 3.95 18.78 15.96
CA VAL A 496 4.10 18.56 17.39
C VAL A 496 3.21 17.41 17.80
N TYR A 497 3.76 16.42 18.47
CA TYR A 497 3.02 15.29 19.02
C TYR A 497 2.85 15.48 20.52
N VAL A 498 1.60 15.58 20.97
CA VAL A 498 1.24 15.83 22.37
C VAL A 498 1.05 14.49 23.09
N SER A 499 1.68 14.34 24.26
CA SER A 499 1.62 13.12 25.08
C SER A 499 1.04 13.40 26.47
N THR A 500 0.46 12.39 27.11
CA THR A 500 0.09 12.42 28.54
C THR A 500 1.30 12.51 29.46
N GLY A 501 2.50 12.17 28.97
CA GLY A 501 3.74 12.26 29.72
C GLY A 501 4.25 13.70 29.94
N PHE A 502 3.59 14.71 29.37
CA PHE A 502 3.91 16.12 29.63
C PHE A 502 3.07 16.69 30.77
N SER A 503 3.72 17.47 31.63
CA SER A 503 2.99 18.34 32.54
C SER A 503 2.43 19.56 31.80
N LYS A 504 1.39 20.20 32.34
CA LYS A 504 0.87 21.47 31.82
C LYS A 504 1.97 22.52 31.61
N LYS A 505 2.93 22.60 32.54
CA LYS A 505 4.09 23.51 32.47
C LYS A 505 5.04 23.16 31.32
N ASP A 506 5.25 21.87 31.05
CA ASP A 506 6.04 21.45 29.88
C ASP A 506 5.36 21.88 28.58
N CYS A 507 4.04 21.70 28.48
CA CYS A 507 3.23 22.11 27.33
C CYS A 507 3.33 23.63 27.07
N GLU A 508 3.12 24.45 28.11
CA GLU A 508 3.21 25.91 28.01
C GLU A 508 4.62 26.39 27.64
N LYS A 509 5.65 25.82 28.29
CA LYS A 509 7.05 26.17 28.02
C LYS A 509 7.43 25.81 26.59
N ALA A 510 7.10 24.60 26.15
CA ALA A 510 7.45 24.15 24.81
C ALA A 510 6.68 24.92 23.73
N GLY A 511 5.37 25.19 23.93
CA GLY A 511 4.59 26.04 23.04
C GLY A 511 5.17 27.46 22.90
N SER A 512 5.61 28.06 24.01
CA SER A 512 6.29 29.37 24.00
C SER A 512 7.61 29.35 23.21
N VAL A 513 8.42 28.29 23.38
CA VAL A 513 9.66 28.09 22.62
C VAL A 513 9.38 27.98 21.13
N ILE A 514 8.40 27.14 20.73
CA ILE A 514 8.03 26.95 19.33
C ILE A 514 7.54 28.26 18.71
N ARG A 515 6.64 28.98 19.39
CA ARG A 515 6.14 30.28 18.93
C ARG A 515 7.27 31.29 18.74
N SER A 516 8.21 31.33 19.68
CA SER A 516 9.38 32.22 19.61
C SER A 516 10.30 31.85 18.45
N ALA A 517 10.56 30.56 18.25
CA ALA A 517 11.36 30.05 17.13
C ALA A 517 10.73 30.39 15.78
N VAL A 518 9.43 30.13 15.61
CA VAL A 518 8.68 30.48 14.39
C VAL A 518 8.74 31.98 14.13
N THR A 519 8.49 32.80 15.15
CA THR A 519 8.51 34.27 15.02
C THR A 519 9.90 34.78 14.63
N LYS A 520 10.96 34.20 15.22
CA LYS A 520 12.35 34.56 14.92
C LYS A 520 12.74 34.17 13.48
N VAL A 521 12.45 32.94 13.06
CA VAL A 521 12.87 32.41 11.76
C VAL A 521 12.05 33.01 10.62
N VAL A 522 10.72 32.99 10.71
CA VAL A 522 9.83 33.57 9.70
C VAL A 522 9.95 35.10 9.70
N GLY A 523 10.17 35.72 10.86
CA GLY A 523 10.38 37.16 10.99
C GLY A 523 11.69 37.67 10.39
N ARG A 524 12.77 36.89 10.41
CA ARG A 524 14.08 37.25 9.82
C ARG A 524 14.07 37.28 8.29
N ARG A 525 13.18 36.50 7.67
CA ARG A 525 13.03 36.47 6.20
C ARG A 525 11.93 37.42 5.71
N ARG A 526 11.54 38.40 6.53
CA ARG A 526 10.60 39.48 6.18
C ARG A 526 11.27 40.59 5.40
#